data_AF-A0AAJ2J9D8-F1
#
_entry.id   AF-A0AAJ2J9D8-F1
#
_cell.length_a   1.000
_cell.length_b   1.000
_cell.length_c   1.000
_cell.angle_alpha   90.00
_cell.angle_beta   90.00
_cell.angle_gamma   90.00
#
_symmetry.space_group_name_H-M   'P 1'
#
loop_
_entity.id
_entity.type
_entity.pdbx_description
1 polymer ?
#
loop_
_entity_poly.entity_id
_entity_poly.type
_entity_poly.pdbx_seq_one_letter_code
_entity_poly.pdbx_strand_id
1 'polypeptide(L)'
;MSNKTVLERLLVEIDEYDKNRRDRDAFAQRVYESIEALEGIPYSVQQQCRDWQYKIETEGYFDEEGFESETQEVIPKLKEWVNELVQTHS
;
A
#
# COMPACT_ATOMS: atom_id res chain seq x y z
N MET A 1 16.92 -11.28 -0.62
CA MET A 1 16.40 -10.58 -1.81
C MET A 1 16.66 -9.10 -1.59
N SER A 2 16.95 -8.30 -2.62
CA SER A 2 17.14 -6.86 -2.38
C SER A 2 15.80 -6.18 -2.09
N ASN A 3 15.81 -5.11 -1.29
CA ASN A 3 14.64 -4.28 -1.02
C ASN A 3 13.94 -3.85 -2.32
N LYS A 4 14.74 -3.50 -3.35
CA LYS A 4 14.24 -3.15 -4.67
C LYS A 4 13.37 -4.23 -5.29
N THR A 5 13.81 -5.49 -5.29
CA THR A 5 13.02 -6.60 -5.85
C THR A 5 11.72 -6.82 -5.09
N VAL A 6 11.71 -6.62 -3.77
CA VAL A 6 10.48 -6.72 -2.96
C VAL A 6 9.50 -5.61 -3.35
N LEU A 7 9.97 -4.36 -3.46
CA LEU A 7 9.15 -3.22 -3.85
C LEU A 7 8.63 -3.30 -5.28
N GLU A 8 9.44 -3.78 -6.23
CA GLU A 8 9.02 -4.00 -7.62
C GLU A 8 7.92 -5.07 -7.72
N ARG A 9 8.00 -6.14 -6.91
CA ARG A 9 6.92 -7.13 -6.81
C ARG A 9 5.66 -6.54 -6.20
N LEU A 10 5.81 -5.73 -5.15
CA LEU A 10 4.69 -5.03 -4.53
C LEU A 10 3.96 -4.12 -5.53
N LEU A 11 4.67 -3.43 -6.42
CA LEU A 11 4.05 -2.63 -7.49
C LEU A 11 3.19 -3.47 -8.44
N VAL A 12 3.63 -4.69 -8.78
CA VAL A 12 2.84 -5.61 -9.60
C VAL A 12 1.56 -6.04 -8.86
N GLU A 13 1.67 -6.37 -7.57
CA GLU A 13 0.51 -6.74 -6.75
C GLU A 13 -0.50 -5.59 -6.61
N ILE A 14 -0.03 -4.35 -6.46
CA ILE A 14 -0.87 -3.15 -6.45
C ILE A 14 -1.63 -3.02 -7.77
N ASP A 15 -0.96 -3.22 -8.91
CA ASP A 15 -1.59 -3.16 -10.24
C ASP A 15 -2.60 -4.29 -10.49
N GLU A 16 -2.36 -5.47 -9.92
CA GLU A 16 -3.32 -6.58 -9.97
C GLU A 16 -4.55 -6.30 -9.10
N TYR A 17 -4.34 -5.77 -7.90
CA TYR A 17 -5.43 -5.37 -7.01
C TYR A 17 -6.28 -4.24 -7.62
N ASP A 18 -5.67 -3.24 -8.24
CA ASP A 18 -6.41 -2.12 -8.86
C ASP A 18 -7.36 -2.59 -9.96
N LYS A 19 -6.92 -3.57 -10.76
CA LYS A 19 -7.75 -4.19 -11.80
C LYS A 19 -8.88 -5.05 -11.23
N ASN A 20 -8.67 -5.62 -10.05
CA ASN A 20 -9.57 -6.60 -9.46
C ASN A 20 -9.53 -6.50 -7.93
N ARG A 21 -10.27 -5.52 -7.40
CA ARG A 21 -10.35 -5.13 -5.98
C ARG A 21 -11.01 -6.20 -5.09
N ARG A 22 -10.43 -7.40 -5.09
CA ARG A 22 -10.85 -8.55 -4.28
C ARG A 22 -9.98 -8.64 -3.04
N ASP A 23 -10.62 -9.08 -1.96
CA ASP A 23 -9.96 -9.40 -0.69
C ASP A 23 -9.06 -8.26 -0.19
N ARG A 24 -9.65 -7.07 -0.06
CA ARG A 24 -9.01 -5.83 0.42
C ARG A 24 -8.18 -6.03 1.67
N ASP A 25 -8.71 -6.75 2.67
CA ASP A 25 -7.99 -6.99 3.92
C ASP A 25 -6.74 -7.85 3.70
N ALA A 26 -6.82 -8.86 2.82
CA ALA A 26 -5.67 -9.68 2.46
C ALA A 26 -4.64 -8.88 1.64
N PHE A 27 -5.09 -7.95 0.79
CA PHE A 27 -4.21 -7.04 0.07
C PHE A 27 -3.51 -6.05 1.02
N ALA A 28 -4.23 -5.43 1.95
CA ALA A 28 -3.66 -4.54 2.96
C ALA A 28 -2.59 -5.26 3.81
N GLN A 29 -2.85 -6.50 4.21
CA GLN A 29 -1.88 -7.33 4.92
C GLN A 29 -0.63 -7.63 4.08
N ARG A 30 -0.78 -7.97 2.78
CA ARG A 30 0.36 -8.20 1.88
C ARG A 30 1.23 -6.96 1.69
N VAL A 31 0.61 -5.78 1.60
CA VAL A 31 1.34 -4.50 1.55
C VAL A 31 2.17 -4.33 2.82
N TYR A 32 1.58 -4.57 3.99
CA TYR A 32 2.29 -4.47 5.26
C TYR A 32 3.49 -5.44 5.34
N GLU A 33 3.26 -6.72 5.05
CA GLU A 33 4.31 -7.75 5.09
C GLU A 33 5.46 -7.46 4.12
N SER A 34 5.15 -6.94 2.94
CA SER A 34 6.17 -6.57 1.94
C SER A 34 7.08 -5.45 2.42
N ILE A 35 6.54 -4.46 3.14
CA ILE A 35 7.34 -3.36 3.71
C ILE A 35 8.09 -3.80 4.97
N GLU A 36 7.49 -4.64 5.81
CA GLU A 36 8.16 -5.21 6.99
C GLU A 36 9.35 -6.09 6.62
N ALA A 37 9.29 -6.77 5.47
CA ALA A 37 10.37 -7.59 4.94
C ALA A 37 11.60 -6.79 4.42
N LEU A 38 11.50 -5.45 4.32
CA LEU A 38 12.61 -4.63 3.85
C LEU A 38 13.70 -4.50 4.92
N GLU A 39 14.95 -4.69 4.52
CA GLU A 39 16.10 -4.63 5.43
C GLU A 39 16.60 -3.18 5.58
N GLY A 40 16.87 -2.75 6.82
CA GLY A 40 17.53 -1.47 7.09
C GLY A 40 16.69 -0.22 6.78
N ILE A 41 15.35 -0.35 6.74
CA ILE A 41 14.47 0.79 6.49
C ILE A 41 14.27 1.66 7.74
N PRO A 42 14.11 2.99 7.59
CA PRO A 42 13.74 3.87 8.69
C PRO A 42 12.38 3.48 9.29
N TYR A 43 12.25 3.65 10.61
CA TYR A 43 10.98 3.41 11.31
C TYR A 43 9.82 4.28 10.76
N SER A 44 10.11 5.47 10.23
CA SER A 44 9.10 6.32 9.59
C SER A 44 8.42 5.63 8.39
N VAL A 45 9.14 4.79 7.65
CA VAL A 45 8.57 4.00 6.53
C VAL A 45 7.60 2.95 7.07
N GLN A 46 7.91 2.32 8.20
CA GLN A 46 6.99 1.38 8.86
C GLN A 46 5.73 2.08 9.37
N GLN A 47 5.85 3.29 9.92
CA GLN A 47 4.68 4.09 10.34
C GLN A 47 3.80 4.46 9.15
N GLN A 48 4.39 4.97 8.07
CA GLN A 48 3.67 5.28 6.83
C GLN A 48 2.98 4.04 6.25
N CYS A 49 3.61 2.86 6.36
CA CYS A 49 3.00 1.61 5.93
C CYS A 49 1.74 1.26 6.73
N ARG A 50 1.73 1.49 8.04
CA ARG A 50 0.52 1.33 8.86
C ARG A 50 -0.59 2.29 8.46
N ASP A 51 -0.25 3.53 8.14
CA ASP A 51 -1.22 4.51 7.62
C ASP A 51 -1.80 4.06 6.28
N TRP A 52 -0.98 3.48 5.40
CA TRP A 52 -1.43 2.89 4.14
C TRP A 52 -2.33 1.68 4.35
N GLN A 53 -1.95 0.77 5.23
CA GLN A 53 -2.78 -0.38 5.60
C GLN A 53 -4.16 0.08 6.05
N TYR A 54 -4.24 1.04 6.97
CA TYR A 54 -5.50 1.61 7.43
C TYR A 54 -6.32 2.24 6.30
N LYS A 55 -5.69 3.05 5.43
CA LYS A 55 -6.38 3.68 4.28
C LYS A 55 -6.94 2.64 3.30
N ILE A 56 -6.22 1.54 3.07
CA ILE A 56 -6.69 0.44 2.24
C ILE A 56 -7.87 -0.25 2.91
N GLU A 57 -7.75 -0.63 4.19
CA GLU A 57 -8.81 -1.32 4.94
C GLU A 57 -10.09 -0.49 5.06
N THR A 58 -9.96 0.84 5.14
CA THR A 58 -11.08 1.77 5.24
C THR A 58 -11.61 2.24 3.88
N GLU A 59 -10.95 1.90 2.78
CA GLU A 59 -11.36 2.26 1.42
C GLU A 59 -12.77 1.72 1.13
N GLY A 60 -13.75 2.60 0.96
CA GLY A 60 -15.13 2.25 0.65
C GLY A 60 -16.01 1.89 1.85
N TYR A 61 -15.53 2.09 3.10
CA TYR A 61 -16.46 2.21 4.23
C TYR A 61 -17.24 3.51 4.09
N PHE A 62 -18.53 3.39 3.79
CA PHE A 62 -19.47 4.49 3.89
C PHE A 62 -19.91 4.58 5.35
N ASP A 63 -19.64 5.71 6.00
CA ASP A 63 -20.40 6.06 7.19
C ASP A 63 -21.86 6.27 6.75
N GLU A 64 -22.81 5.73 7.50
CA GLU A 64 -24.27 5.85 7.24
C GLU A 64 -24.75 7.32 7.17
N GLU A 65 -23.87 8.29 7.48
CA GLU A 65 -24.08 9.74 7.40
C GLU A 65 -23.74 10.36 6.02
N GLY A 66 -23.44 9.57 5.00
CA GLY A 66 -23.36 10.06 3.60
C GLY A 66 -22.08 10.83 3.27
N PHE A 67 -20.98 10.55 3.96
CA PHE A 67 -19.66 11.09 3.59
C PHE A 67 -19.10 10.32 2.39
N GLU A 68 -18.94 10.99 1.23
CA GLU A 68 -18.11 10.49 0.14
C GLU A 68 -16.67 10.41 0.65
N SER A 69 -16.20 9.21 1.00
CA SER A 69 -14.76 9.02 1.21
C SER A 69 -14.04 9.34 -0.10
N GLU A 70 -12.80 9.86 -0.02
CA GLU A 70 -11.90 10.09 -1.16
C GLU A 70 -11.43 8.75 -1.78
N THR A 71 -12.38 7.86 -2.12
CA THR A 71 -12.19 6.46 -2.49
C THR A 71 -11.39 6.28 -3.77
N GLN A 72 -11.23 7.35 -4.57
CA GLN A 72 -10.55 7.30 -5.86
C GLN A 72 -9.02 7.44 -5.77
N GLU A 73 -8.46 7.86 -4.62
CA GLU A 73 -7.03 8.25 -4.58
C GLU A 73 -6.11 7.30 -3.81
N VAL A 74 -6.63 6.31 -3.07
CA VAL A 74 -5.79 5.44 -2.21
C VAL A 74 -4.78 4.64 -3.04
N ILE A 75 -5.23 3.91 -4.05
CA ILE A 75 -4.36 3.04 -4.86
C ILE A 75 -3.35 3.82 -5.71
N PRO A 76 -3.73 4.88 -6.45
CA PRO A 76 -2.75 5.71 -7.16
C PRO A 76 -1.67 6.30 -6.24
N LYS A 77 -2.05 6.84 -5.07
CA LYS A 77 -1.09 7.42 -4.12
C LYS A 77 -0.22 6.37 -3.42
N LEU A 78 -0.77 5.18 -3.13
CA LEU A 78 0.01 4.05 -2.64
C LEU A 78 1.08 3.65 -3.66
N LYS A 79 0.69 3.56 -4.94
CA LYS A 79 1.63 3.22 -6.02
C LYS A 79 2.74 4.27 -6.16
N GLU A 80 2.40 5.55 -6.05
CA GLU A 80 3.38 6.64 -6.05
C GLU A 80 4.37 6.50 -4.89
N TRP A 81 3.86 6.32 -3.66
CA TRP A 81 4.70 6.11 -2.47
C TRP A 81 5.65 4.91 -2.60
N VAL A 82 5.17 3.77 -3.13
CA VAL A 82 6.05 2.60 -3.36
C VAL A 82 7.11 2.91 -4.42
N ASN A 83 6.79 3.67 -5.47
CA ASN A 83 7.79 4.09 -6.46
C ASN A 83 8.86 5.00 -5.84
N GLU A 84 8.50 5.92 -4.95
CA GLU A 84 9.47 6.75 -4.21
C GLU A 84 10.42 5.89 -3.36
N LEU A 85 9.90 4.84 -2.71
CA LEU A 85 10.73 3.88 -1.98
C LEU A 85 11.67 3.13 -2.92
N VAL A 86 11.22 2.72 -4.11
CA VAL A 86 12.09 2.08 -5.12
C VAL A 86 13.24 2.99 -5.52
N GLN A 87 12.99 4.29 -5.72
CA GLN A 87 14.04 5.25 -6.07
C GLN A 87 15.02 5.47 -4.91
N THR A 88 14.54 5.46 -3.68
CA THR A 88 15.37 5.62 -2.46
C THR A 88 16.26 4.40 -2.21
N HIS A 89 15.83 3.21 -2.63
CA HIS A 89 16.54 1.94 -2.46
C HIS A 89 17.17 1.39 -3.76
N SER A 90 17.33 2.24 -4.80
CA SER A 90 17.95 1.89 -6.08
C SER A 90 19.46 2.12 -6.13
#